data_AF-A0A925S2S9-F1
#
_entry.id   AF-A0A925S2S9-F1
#
_cell.length_a   1.000
_cell.length_b   1.000
_cell.length_c   1.000
_cell.angle_alpha   90.00
_cell.angle_beta   90.00
_cell.angle_gamma   90.00
#
_symmetry.space_group_name_H-M   'P 1'
#
loop_
_entity.id
_entity.type
_entity.pdbx_description
1 polymer ?
#
loop_
_entity_poly.entity_id
_entity_poly.type
_entity_poly.pdbx_seq_one_letter_code
_entity_poly.pdbx_strand_id
1 'polypeptide(L)'
;HDGQIVAMVVADSFEAAREAAHRFGVRYQRQAPSATFGSRGVVEQRTVDVLPERKDPVLGNADAALRKSAVVHDAEYATPTQHHNPMELFSTTATWTGDELTVYEPSQFVYGLRAGLAGQLGIAPEKIRVVNDFVGGAFGSKGAITQRTALVALAARQLGRPVKLVATRDQGFTISGHRHETRHRVRIGASRDGKFTGYHHDQWELNGRADPYINGGVENAAAMYAFPTVMSTGRMVRADRNPPIFMRSPAEVPVIFALESAVDELAVKLAMDPVELRRINDTDKNWVTGKPYSSRSLMACYDAASAAFGWKRRNPQPGSMRDGDWLIGWGCATATYPTLVSPAVARVRLLADGSARVEIAAHDVGTGAYTVVAQMAADALSIKPEQVSVAMGDTLLPPGPVSGGSMTTASACSAVKTACQQVLARLSLPAGATPAERTAAFEKLKLGAVEEIGNFVPQTSGSQSTAGLYKGSAEGSGGTNPGNAAKTMFAFGAEFVEVRVHARTREIRVPRIVGAFAAGRIMNPRTAHSQLMGGMIWGIGSALHEHTEIDKREARY
;
A
#
# COMPACT_ATOMS: atom_id res chain seq x y z
N HIS A 1 12.14 -13.61 -18.52
CA HIS A 1 12.85 -13.32 -17.25
C HIS A 1 13.09 -14.64 -16.52
N ASP A 2 14.08 -14.70 -15.64
CA ASP A 2 14.33 -15.89 -14.81
C ASP A 2 13.15 -16.19 -13.87
N GLY A 3 12.85 -17.47 -13.64
CA GLY A 3 11.76 -17.93 -12.78
C GLY A 3 10.33 -17.77 -13.33
N GLN A 4 10.17 -17.39 -14.59
CA GLN A 4 8.87 -17.41 -15.27
C GLN A 4 8.28 -18.83 -15.30
N ILE A 5 6.98 -18.96 -15.00
CA ILE A 5 6.28 -20.25 -15.05
C ILE A 5 6.20 -20.74 -16.51
N VAL A 6 6.80 -21.91 -16.78
CA VAL A 6 6.78 -22.56 -18.12
C VAL A 6 5.97 -23.85 -18.15
N ALA A 7 5.78 -24.49 -17.00
CA ALA A 7 5.01 -25.73 -16.86
C ALA A 7 4.49 -25.87 -15.43
N MET A 8 3.43 -26.65 -15.25
CA MET A 8 2.91 -27.08 -13.97
C MET A 8 2.79 -28.61 -13.97
N VAL A 9 3.35 -29.26 -12.95
CA VAL A 9 3.26 -30.71 -12.78
C VAL A 9 2.19 -31.02 -11.73
N VAL A 10 1.32 -31.98 -12.02
CA VAL A 10 0.26 -32.43 -11.14
C VAL A 10 0.49 -33.91 -10.81
N ALA A 11 0.32 -34.28 -9.54
CA ALA A 11 0.43 -35.64 -9.05
C ALA A 11 -0.54 -35.85 -7.88
N ASP A 12 -0.71 -37.09 -7.43
CA ASP A 12 -1.60 -37.44 -6.31
C ASP A 12 -1.03 -37.01 -4.93
N SER A 13 0.24 -36.63 -4.85
CA SER A 13 0.87 -36.07 -3.64
C SER A 13 1.75 -34.86 -3.94
N PHE A 14 1.98 -34.03 -2.91
CA PHE A 14 2.86 -32.87 -3.00
C PHE A 14 4.30 -33.27 -3.31
N GLU A 15 4.78 -34.33 -2.67
CA GLU A 15 6.13 -34.87 -2.81
C GLU A 15 6.37 -35.36 -4.25
N ALA A 16 5.42 -36.13 -4.81
CA ALA A 16 5.53 -36.65 -6.16
C ALA A 16 5.50 -35.52 -7.20
N ALA A 17 4.63 -34.51 -7.04
CA ALA A 17 4.58 -33.37 -7.94
C ALA A 17 5.91 -32.60 -7.96
N ARG A 18 6.54 -32.42 -6.79
CA ARG A 18 7.84 -31.75 -6.66
C ARG A 18 8.98 -32.55 -7.26
N GLU A 19 9.05 -33.84 -6.97
CA GLU A 19 10.07 -34.72 -7.53
C GLU A 19 9.98 -34.76 -9.05
N ALA A 20 8.77 -34.90 -9.59
CA ALA A 20 8.54 -34.88 -11.04
C ALA A 20 8.87 -33.53 -11.67
N ALA A 21 8.53 -32.40 -11.01
CA ALA A 21 8.91 -31.07 -11.47
C ALA A 21 10.44 -30.87 -11.50
N HIS A 22 11.19 -31.41 -10.54
CA HIS A 22 12.66 -31.34 -10.56
C HIS A 22 13.31 -32.18 -11.66
N ARG A 23 12.63 -33.22 -12.15
CA ARG A 23 13.09 -34.05 -13.28
C ARG A 23 12.70 -33.47 -14.64
N PHE A 24 11.80 -32.48 -14.67
CA PHE A 24 11.38 -31.81 -15.90
C PHE A 24 12.48 -30.87 -16.41
N GLY A 25 13.00 -31.15 -17.61
CA GLY A 25 14.05 -30.36 -18.24
C GLY A 25 13.51 -29.46 -19.35
N VAL A 26 13.90 -28.19 -19.36
CA VAL A 26 13.63 -27.24 -20.44
C VAL A 26 14.95 -26.82 -21.07
N ARG A 27 15.01 -26.77 -22.41
CA ARG A 27 16.18 -26.29 -23.16
C ARG A 27 15.88 -24.90 -23.71
N TYR A 28 16.81 -23.97 -23.51
CA TYR A 28 16.69 -22.59 -23.97
C TYR A 28 17.78 -22.26 -24.98
N GLN A 29 17.45 -21.50 -26.01
CA GLN A 29 18.44 -20.78 -26.80
C GLN A 29 18.81 -19.51 -26.02
N ARG A 30 19.96 -19.52 -25.35
CA ARG A 30 20.34 -18.47 -24.41
C ARG A 30 20.69 -17.16 -25.11
N GLN A 31 20.23 -16.05 -24.55
CA GLN A 31 20.62 -14.69 -24.93
C GLN A 31 21.15 -13.95 -23.69
N ALA A 32 21.99 -12.93 -23.88
CA ALA A 32 22.48 -12.12 -22.78
C ALA A 32 21.35 -11.19 -22.27
N PRO A 33 20.98 -11.24 -20.98
CA PRO A 33 19.88 -10.43 -20.46
C PRO A 33 20.32 -9.00 -20.13
N SER A 34 19.39 -8.04 -20.24
CA SER A 34 19.51 -6.70 -19.67
C SER A 34 19.05 -6.73 -18.21
N ALA A 35 19.96 -6.96 -17.26
CA ALA A 35 19.59 -7.28 -15.87
C ALA A 35 19.23 -6.07 -14.98
N THR A 36 19.93 -4.94 -15.12
CA THR A 36 19.83 -3.78 -14.20
C THR A 36 20.08 -2.46 -14.92
N PHE A 37 19.96 -1.33 -14.21
CA PHE A 37 20.31 0.00 -14.72
C PHE A 37 21.69 0.02 -15.39
N GLY A 38 21.76 0.66 -16.56
CA GLY A 38 22.98 0.76 -17.36
C GLY A 38 23.35 -0.50 -18.15
N SER A 39 22.61 -1.59 -18.03
CA SER A 39 22.84 -2.79 -18.87
C SER A 39 22.55 -2.49 -20.34
N ARG A 40 23.32 -3.08 -21.26
CA ARG A 40 23.04 -2.97 -22.70
C ARG A 40 21.62 -3.50 -22.99
N GLY A 41 20.83 -2.74 -23.74
CA GLY A 41 19.48 -3.14 -24.16
C GLY A 41 18.35 -2.80 -23.18
N VAL A 42 18.64 -2.09 -22.08
CA VAL A 42 17.58 -1.45 -21.30
C VAL A 42 16.97 -0.30 -22.09
N VAL A 43 15.68 -0.06 -21.87
CA VAL A 43 14.94 1.04 -22.52
C VAL A 43 14.41 1.97 -21.44
N GLU A 44 14.81 3.23 -21.49
CA GLU A 44 14.30 4.29 -20.61
C GLU A 44 13.11 4.99 -21.28
N GLN A 45 12.05 5.22 -20.53
CA GLN A 45 10.85 5.92 -20.97
C GLN A 45 10.36 6.84 -19.86
N ARG A 46 9.85 8.04 -20.17
CA ARG A 46 9.21 8.85 -19.15
C ARG A 46 7.90 8.21 -18.72
N THR A 47 7.58 8.30 -17.44
CA THR A 47 6.35 7.73 -16.90
C THR A 47 5.09 8.36 -17.51
N VAL A 48 5.15 9.65 -17.85
CA VAL A 48 4.05 10.38 -18.52
C VAL A 48 3.82 9.92 -19.96
N ASP A 49 4.82 9.34 -20.63
CA ASP A 49 4.65 8.81 -21.99
C ASP A 49 3.99 7.42 -21.97
N VAL A 50 4.15 6.67 -20.87
CA VAL A 50 3.54 5.35 -20.65
C VAL A 50 2.13 5.48 -20.09
N LEU A 51 1.89 6.46 -19.22
CA LEU A 51 0.60 6.76 -18.59
C LEU A 51 0.26 8.25 -18.78
N PRO A 52 -0.35 8.63 -19.92
CA PRO A 52 -0.63 10.03 -20.28
C PRO A 52 -1.56 10.78 -19.33
N GLU A 53 -2.32 10.06 -18.49
CA GLU A 53 -3.15 10.66 -17.44
C GLU A 53 -2.33 11.22 -16.27
N ARG A 54 -1.08 10.79 -16.11
CA ARG A 54 -0.14 11.34 -15.13
C ARG A 54 0.55 12.58 -15.68
N LYS A 55 0.88 13.50 -14.78
CA LYS A 55 1.65 14.70 -15.09
C LYS A 55 2.81 14.84 -14.13
N ASP A 56 3.96 15.21 -14.67
CA ASP A 56 5.12 15.56 -13.88
C ASP A 56 4.87 16.88 -13.12
N PRO A 57 5.17 16.94 -11.81
CA PRO A 57 5.04 18.16 -11.02
C PRO A 57 5.99 19.26 -11.52
N VAL A 58 5.42 20.39 -11.95
CA VAL A 58 6.18 21.57 -12.37
C VAL A 58 5.57 22.82 -11.76
N LEU A 59 6.41 23.66 -11.17
CA LEU A 59 6.05 24.99 -10.66
C LEU A 59 7.21 25.96 -10.89
N GLY A 60 6.97 27.06 -11.61
CA GLY A 60 8.01 28.05 -11.89
C GLY A 60 9.22 27.47 -12.64
N ASN A 61 10.42 27.98 -12.35
CA ASN A 61 11.67 27.55 -12.97
C ASN A 61 12.68 27.09 -11.89
N ALA A 62 12.64 25.80 -11.55
CA ALA A 62 13.46 25.21 -10.49
C ALA A 62 14.96 25.36 -10.76
N ASP A 63 15.41 25.17 -12.00
CA ASP A 63 16.84 25.27 -12.35
C ASP A 63 17.37 26.70 -12.17
N ALA A 64 16.57 27.71 -12.54
CA ALA A 64 16.93 29.10 -12.31
C ALA A 64 16.95 29.46 -10.82
N ALA A 65 16.03 28.89 -10.02
CA ALA A 65 16.01 29.08 -8.58
C ALA A 65 17.24 28.43 -7.91
N LEU A 66 17.56 27.18 -8.25
CA LEU A 66 18.74 26.47 -7.74
C LEU A 66 20.04 27.23 -8.00
N ARG A 67 20.22 27.82 -9.19
CA ARG A 67 21.39 28.65 -9.50
C ARG A 67 21.52 29.91 -8.64
N LYS A 68 20.40 30.41 -8.09
CA LYS A 68 20.34 31.63 -7.26
C LYS A 68 20.31 31.32 -5.76
N SER A 69 20.14 30.07 -5.37
CA SER A 69 20.10 29.66 -3.96
C SER A 69 21.45 29.90 -3.28
N ALA A 70 21.41 30.31 -2.02
CA ALA A 70 22.62 30.53 -1.24
C ALA A 70 23.33 29.22 -0.87
N VAL A 71 22.54 28.15 -0.66
CA VAL A 71 23.02 26.79 -0.40
C VAL A 71 22.26 25.84 -1.31
N VAL A 72 22.97 24.92 -1.95
CA VAL A 72 22.39 23.86 -2.79
C VAL A 72 22.88 22.51 -2.28
N HIS A 73 21.94 21.60 -2.10
CA HIS A 73 22.20 20.19 -1.94
C HIS A 73 21.81 19.45 -3.22
N ASP A 74 22.72 18.66 -3.78
CA ASP A 74 22.55 17.83 -4.99
C ASP A 74 23.18 16.47 -4.69
N ALA A 75 22.36 15.43 -4.62
CA ALA A 75 22.81 14.08 -4.31
C ALA A 75 21.94 13.01 -4.97
N GLU A 76 22.51 11.80 -5.03
CA GLU A 76 21.86 10.62 -5.56
C GLU A 76 21.51 9.64 -4.44
N TYR A 77 20.34 9.03 -4.54
CA TYR A 77 19.80 8.06 -3.58
C TYR A 77 19.29 6.85 -4.34
N ALA A 78 19.34 5.66 -3.73
CA ALA A 78 18.84 4.44 -4.35
C ALA A 78 18.14 3.55 -3.33
N THR A 79 17.15 2.78 -3.78
CA THR A 79 16.55 1.70 -3.01
C THR A 79 16.71 0.36 -3.74
N PRO A 80 17.09 -0.73 -3.04
CA PRO A 80 17.28 -2.02 -3.66
C PRO A 80 15.94 -2.67 -4.00
N THR A 81 15.99 -3.78 -4.74
CA THR A 81 14.84 -4.69 -4.84
C THR A 81 14.49 -5.26 -3.47
N GLN A 82 13.20 -5.27 -3.12
CA GLN A 82 12.69 -5.83 -1.88
C GLN A 82 11.47 -6.73 -2.11
N HIS A 83 11.36 -7.78 -1.31
CA HIS A 83 10.28 -8.76 -1.38
C HIS A 83 9.43 -8.73 -0.11
N HIS A 84 8.13 -8.92 -0.27
CA HIS A 84 7.13 -8.78 0.80
C HIS A 84 7.27 -9.77 1.93
N ASN A 85 7.72 -10.99 1.58
CA ASN A 85 7.87 -12.13 2.48
C ASN A 85 6.70 -12.33 3.48
N PRO A 86 5.42 -12.36 3.03
CA PRO A 86 4.33 -12.72 3.92
C PRO A 86 4.57 -14.14 4.46
N MET A 87 4.19 -14.37 5.72
CA MET A 87 4.41 -15.67 6.37
C MET A 87 3.62 -16.78 5.68
N GLU A 88 2.38 -16.51 5.30
CA GLU A 88 1.60 -17.41 4.44
C GLU A 88 2.14 -17.37 3.00
N LEU A 89 2.54 -18.55 2.51
CA LEU A 89 2.98 -18.77 1.14
C LEU A 89 1.86 -18.55 0.12
N PHE A 90 2.24 -18.39 -1.15
CA PHE A 90 1.27 -18.26 -2.23
C PHE A 90 0.63 -19.61 -2.53
N SER A 91 -0.68 -19.71 -2.36
CA SER A 91 -1.44 -20.93 -2.62
C SER A 91 -2.65 -20.67 -3.49
N THR A 92 -3.08 -21.70 -4.21
CA THR A 92 -4.32 -21.71 -4.98
C THR A 92 -4.92 -23.11 -4.87
N THR A 93 -6.20 -23.20 -4.55
CA THR A 93 -6.99 -24.44 -4.71
C THR A 93 -8.13 -24.16 -5.66
N ALA A 94 -8.31 -24.97 -6.69
CA ALA A 94 -9.40 -24.84 -7.65
C ALA A 94 -10.23 -26.13 -7.70
N THR A 95 -11.55 -25.98 -7.82
CA THR A 95 -12.49 -27.08 -8.00
C THR A 95 -13.62 -26.67 -8.94
N TRP A 96 -14.14 -27.63 -9.70
CA TRP A 96 -15.26 -27.43 -10.63
C TRP A 96 -16.46 -28.24 -10.19
N THR A 97 -17.65 -27.63 -10.29
CA THR A 97 -18.95 -28.30 -10.18
C THR A 97 -19.72 -28.00 -11.46
N GLY A 98 -19.77 -28.97 -12.38
CA GLY A 98 -20.23 -28.70 -13.74
C GLY A 98 -19.37 -27.61 -14.40
N ASP A 99 -19.99 -26.51 -14.82
CA ASP A 99 -19.31 -25.36 -15.43
C ASP A 99 -18.97 -24.24 -14.44
N GLU A 100 -19.15 -24.46 -13.14
CA GLU A 100 -18.87 -23.48 -12.10
C GLU A 100 -17.53 -23.75 -11.42
N LEU A 101 -16.66 -22.73 -11.40
CA LEU A 101 -15.33 -22.76 -10.80
C LEU A 101 -15.37 -22.11 -9.42
N THR A 102 -14.91 -22.82 -8.39
CA THR A 102 -14.58 -22.24 -7.08
C THR A 102 -13.07 -22.23 -6.88
N VAL A 103 -12.52 -21.06 -6.55
CA VAL A 103 -11.10 -20.85 -6.25
C VAL A 103 -10.95 -20.38 -4.80
N TYR A 104 -10.11 -21.08 -4.04
CA TYR A 104 -9.63 -20.65 -2.74
C TYR A 104 -8.22 -20.09 -2.91
N GLU A 105 -8.08 -18.78 -2.79
CA GLU A 105 -6.82 -18.09 -3.02
C GLU A 105 -6.68 -16.84 -2.13
N PRO A 106 -5.62 -16.75 -1.31
CA PRO A 106 -5.33 -15.55 -0.55
C PRO A 106 -5.17 -14.32 -1.45
N SER A 107 -6.02 -13.32 -1.27
CA SER A 107 -6.11 -12.15 -2.14
C SER A 107 -6.33 -10.84 -1.36
N GLN A 108 -5.92 -9.71 -1.94
CA GLN A 108 -6.32 -8.38 -1.49
C GLN A 108 -7.52 -7.86 -2.28
N PHE A 109 -7.96 -8.55 -3.34
CA PHE A 109 -9.05 -8.11 -4.20
C PHE A 109 -9.74 -9.26 -4.94
N VAL A 110 -10.66 -9.97 -4.28
CA VAL A 110 -11.35 -11.14 -4.87
C VAL A 110 -12.15 -10.83 -6.13
N TYR A 111 -12.75 -9.64 -6.26
CA TYR A 111 -13.45 -9.23 -7.47
C TYR A 111 -12.50 -8.96 -8.64
N GLY A 112 -11.32 -8.37 -8.37
CA GLY A 112 -10.27 -8.23 -9.38
C GLY A 112 -9.70 -9.58 -9.81
N LEU A 113 -9.47 -10.49 -8.86
CA LEU A 113 -9.02 -11.86 -9.16
C LEU A 113 -10.05 -12.62 -10.01
N ARG A 114 -11.34 -12.54 -9.66
CA ARG A 114 -12.44 -13.11 -10.46
C ARG A 114 -12.46 -12.58 -11.88
N ALA A 115 -12.42 -11.25 -12.05
CA ALA A 115 -12.48 -10.62 -13.37
C ALA A 115 -11.27 -10.98 -14.24
N GLY A 116 -10.06 -10.92 -13.68
CA GLY A 116 -8.85 -11.29 -14.41
C GLY A 116 -8.82 -12.79 -14.76
N LEU A 117 -9.25 -13.67 -13.84
CA LEU A 117 -9.29 -15.11 -14.09
C LEU A 117 -10.33 -15.47 -15.16
N ALA A 118 -11.48 -14.80 -15.15
CA ALA A 118 -12.48 -14.90 -16.21
C ALA A 118 -11.89 -14.54 -17.57
N GLY A 119 -11.11 -13.45 -17.64
CA GLY A 119 -10.38 -13.05 -18.84
C GLY A 119 -9.35 -14.08 -19.30
N GLN A 120 -8.59 -14.68 -18.37
CA GLN A 120 -7.60 -15.73 -18.69
C GLN A 120 -8.25 -17.03 -19.20
N LEU A 121 -9.40 -17.41 -18.64
CA LEU A 121 -10.09 -18.66 -18.98
C LEU A 121 -11.10 -18.52 -20.13
N GLY A 122 -11.47 -17.29 -20.51
CA GLY A 122 -12.49 -17.02 -21.52
C GLY A 122 -13.90 -17.44 -21.11
N ILE A 123 -14.23 -17.36 -19.81
CA ILE A 123 -15.55 -17.73 -19.27
C ILE A 123 -16.23 -16.54 -18.60
N ALA A 124 -17.54 -16.62 -18.39
CA ALA A 124 -18.29 -15.58 -17.71
C ALA A 124 -17.80 -15.42 -16.24
N PRO A 125 -17.54 -14.20 -15.74
CA PRO A 125 -17.12 -13.99 -14.35
C PRO A 125 -18.10 -14.58 -13.32
N GLU A 126 -19.38 -14.63 -13.62
CA GLU A 126 -20.44 -15.16 -12.74
C GLU A 126 -20.30 -16.67 -12.51
N LYS A 127 -19.57 -17.37 -13.38
CA LYS A 127 -19.22 -18.80 -13.22
C LYS A 127 -18.02 -19.01 -12.30
N ILE A 128 -17.41 -17.95 -11.78
CA ILE A 128 -16.23 -18.02 -10.93
C ILE A 128 -16.57 -17.47 -9.55
N ARG A 129 -16.46 -18.32 -8.53
CA ARG A 129 -16.43 -17.91 -7.12
C ARG A 129 -15.01 -17.90 -6.62
N VAL A 130 -14.58 -16.78 -6.03
CA VAL A 130 -13.31 -16.67 -5.32
C VAL A 130 -13.59 -16.52 -3.83
N VAL A 131 -12.94 -17.35 -3.01
CA VAL A 131 -13.11 -17.41 -1.55
C VAL A 131 -11.76 -17.16 -0.85
N ASN A 132 -11.79 -16.27 0.13
CA ASN A 132 -10.62 -15.78 0.85
C ASN A 132 -11.01 -15.22 2.23
N ASP A 133 -11.43 -16.10 3.15
CA ASP A 133 -11.84 -15.68 4.49
C ASP A 133 -10.69 -15.06 5.30
N PHE A 134 -9.47 -15.60 5.16
CA PHE A 134 -8.30 -15.16 5.92
C PHE A 134 -7.05 -15.11 5.05
N VAL A 135 -6.18 -14.14 5.32
CA VAL A 135 -4.89 -13.97 4.65
C VAL A 135 -3.78 -13.81 5.67
N GLY A 136 -2.76 -14.67 5.64
CA GLY A 136 -1.61 -14.65 6.53
C GLY A 136 -0.52 -13.64 6.13
N GLY A 137 -0.95 -12.42 5.83
CA GLY A 137 -0.11 -11.31 5.32
C GLY A 137 -0.10 -11.23 3.79
N ALA A 138 -0.06 -10.01 3.27
CA ALA A 138 -0.08 -9.74 1.84
C ALA A 138 0.85 -8.59 1.46
N PHE A 139 0.64 -7.43 2.08
CA PHE A 139 1.49 -6.26 1.93
C PHE A 139 1.69 -5.76 0.49
N GLY A 140 0.76 -6.11 -0.41
CA GLY A 140 0.79 -5.79 -1.84
C GLY A 140 1.03 -7.02 -2.74
N SER A 141 1.64 -8.09 -2.22
CA SER A 141 1.98 -9.29 -3.00
C SER A 141 0.77 -10.11 -3.47
N LYS A 142 -0.40 -9.91 -2.86
CA LYS A 142 -1.63 -10.65 -3.17
C LYS A 142 -2.70 -9.76 -3.80
N GLY A 143 -2.31 -8.59 -4.32
CA GLY A 143 -3.22 -7.62 -4.95
C GLY A 143 -3.37 -7.78 -6.46
N ALA A 144 -2.37 -8.33 -7.14
CA ALA A 144 -2.41 -8.59 -8.57
C ALA A 144 -2.98 -9.98 -8.88
N ILE A 145 -3.49 -10.16 -10.10
CA ILE A 145 -3.78 -11.50 -10.62
C ILE A 145 -2.50 -12.31 -10.74
N THR A 146 -2.57 -13.59 -10.41
CA THR A 146 -1.39 -14.47 -10.43
C THR A 146 -1.31 -15.25 -11.75
N GLN A 147 -0.08 -15.58 -12.16
CA GLN A 147 0.17 -16.35 -13.38
C GLN A 147 -0.26 -17.83 -13.25
N ARG A 148 -0.43 -18.33 -12.02
CA ARG A 148 -0.68 -19.74 -11.73
C ARG A 148 -2.17 -20.10 -11.67
N THR A 149 -3.05 -19.17 -11.30
CA THR A 149 -4.44 -19.50 -10.95
C THR A 149 -5.19 -20.16 -12.11
N ALA A 150 -5.06 -19.65 -13.34
CA ALA A 150 -5.65 -20.26 -14.52
C ALA A 150 -5.13 -21.67 -14.81
N LEU A 151 -3.81 -21.92 -14.64
CA LEU A 151 -3.22 -23.25 -14.83
C LEU A 151 -3.81 -24.26 -13.83
N VAL A 152 -3.93 -23.87 -12.56
CA VAL A 152 -4.53 -24.70 -11.50
C VAL A 152 -6.00 -25.00 -11.81
N ALA A 153 -6.76 -23.99 -12.25
CA ALA A 153 -8.16 -24.16 -12.64
C ALA A 153 -8.32 -25.10 -13.85
N LEU A 154 -7.49 -24.96 -14.88
CA LEU A 154 -7.53 -25.82 -16.06
C LEU A 154 -7.19 -27.28 -15.72
N ALA A 155 -6.17 -27.50 -14.88
CA ALA A 155 -5.83 -28.84 -14.41
C ALA A 155 -6.98 -29.48 -13.60
N ALA A 156 -7.62 -28.71 -12.71
CA ALA A 156 -8.78 -29.20 -11.96
C ALA A 156 -9.94 -29.59 -12.87
N ARG A 157 -10.18 -28.81 -13.93
CA ARG A 157 -11.23 -29.11 -14.94
C ARG A 157 -10.92 -30.40 -15.68
N GLN A 158 -9.69 -30.54 -16.18
CA GLN A 158 -9.26 -31.68 -16.99
C GLN A 158 -9.27 -32.99 -16.20
N LEU A 159 -8.92 -32.93 -14.91
CA LEU A 159 -8.87 -34.11 -14.04
C LEU A 159 -10.22 -34.45 -13.40
N GLY A 160 -11.20 -33.55 -13.43
CA GLY A 160 -12.46 -33.70 -12.70
C GLY A 160 -12.28 -33.81 -11.18
N ARG A 161 -11.18 -33.26 -10.65
CA ARG A 161 -10.79 -33.34 -9.24
C ARG A 161 -10.27 -31.99 -8.75
N PRO A 162 -10.43 -31.63 -7.46
CA PRO A 162 -9.80 -30.45 -6.91
C PRO A 162 -8.28 -30.51 -7.07
N VAL A 163 -7.64 -29.40 -7.45
CA VAL A 163 -6.19 -29.26 -7.54
C VAL A 163 -5.73 -28.16 -6.61
N LYS A 164 -4.70 -28.46 -5.81
CA LYS A 164 -4.05 -27.52 -4.88
C LYS A 164 -2.60 -27.31 -5.28
N LEU A 165 -2.18 -26.06 -5.34
CA LEU A 165 -0.78 -25.66 -5.55
C LEU A 165 -0.38 -24.72 -4.42
N VAL A 166 0.73 -25.03 -3.77
CA VAL A 166 1.40 -24.14 -2.81
C VAL A 166 2.81 -23.89 -3.30
N ALA A 167 3.10 -22.64 -3.65
CA ALA A 167 4.43 -22.25 -4.09
C ALA A 167 5.42 -22.35 -2.93
N THR A 168 6.62 -22.80 -3.23
CA THR A 168 7.73 -22.76 -2.26
C THR A 168 8.14 -21.32 -1.95
N ARG A 169 8.82 -21.11 -0.82
CA ARG A 169 9.36 -19.80 -0.48
C ARG A 169 10.26 -19.25 -1.59
N ASP A 170 11.15 -20.09 -2.13
CA ASP A 170 12.09 -19.73 -3.19
C ASP A 170 11.36 -19.29 -4.47
N GLN A 171 10.33 -20.03 -4.88
CA GLN A 171 9.49 -19.64 -6.01
C GLN A 171 8.79 -18.29 -5.79
N GLY A 172 8.48 -17.94 -4.53
CA GLY A 172 7.85 -16.66 -4.17
C GLY A 172 8.60 -15.41 -4.65
N PHE A 173 9.92 -15.49 -4.84
CA PHE A 173 10.74 -14.37 -5.34
C PHE A 173 10.58 -14.11 -6.84
N THR A 174 10.05 -15.07 -7.60
CA THR A 174 9.97 -14.99 -9.06
C THR A 174 8.54 -15.05 -9.58
N ILE A 175 7.64 -15.78 -8.90
CA ILE A 175 6.23 -15.91 -9.31
C ILE A 175 5.34 -14.76 -8.82
N SER A 176 5.80 -14.02 -7.79
CA SER A 176 5.21 -12.77 -7.35
C SER A 176 6.11 -11.63 -7.81
N GLY A 177 5.54 -10.44 -7.98
CA GLY A 177 6.37 -9.24 -8.13
C GLY A 177 7.00 -8.80 -6.80
N HIS A 178 7.75 -7.70 -6.88
CA HIS A 178 8.58 -7.14 -5.82
C HIS A 178 8.51 -5.59 -5.84
N ARG A 179 9.06 -4.92 -4.83
CA ARG A 179 9.29 -3.47 -4.90
C ARG A 179 10.42 -3.18 -5.88
N HIS A 180 10.18 -2.22 -6.78
CA HIS A 180 11.15 -1.68 -7.72
C HIS A 180 12.52 -1.39 -7.07
N GLU A 181 13.59 -1.73 -7.78
CA GLU A 181 14.88 -1.04 -7.58
C GLU A 181 14.73 0.38 -8.12
N THR A 182 15.08 1.39 -7.33
CA THR A 182 14.96 2.80 -7.74
C THR A 182 16.27 3.56 -7.62
N ARG A 183 16.42 4.58 -8.46
CA ARG A 183 17.44 5.62 -8.33
C ARG A 183 16.77 6.97 -8.34
N HIS A 184 17.33 7.91 -7.59
CA HIS A 184 16.83 9.25 -7.45
C HIS A 184 17.99 10.23 -7.49
N ARG A 185 17.81 11.37 -8.14
CA ARG A 185 18.66 12.54 -7.96
C ARG A 185 17.81 13.66 -7.40
N VAL A 186 18.13 14.12 -6.19
CA VAL A 186 17.37 15.15 -5.49
C VAL A 186 18.25 16.38 -5.31
N ARG A 187 17.71 17.51 -5.76
CA ARG A 187 18.32 18.82 -5.66
C ARG A 187 17.41 19.78 -4.90
N ILE A 188 17.91 20.33 -3.80
CA ILE A 188 17.19 21.30 -2.96
C ILE A 188 18.06 22.53 -2.80
N GLY A 189 17.51 23.68 -3.19
CA GLY A 189 18.12 24.98 -2.98
C GLY A 189 17.47 25.69 -1.80
N ALA A 190 18.27 26.33 -0.95
CA ALA A 190 17.78 27.11 0.18
C ALA A 190 18.54 28.44 0.33
N SER A 191 17.90 29.41 0.98
CA SER A 191 18.58 30.56 1.58
C SER A 191 19.31 30.15 2.86
N ARG A 192 20.18 31.04 3.38
CA ARG A 192 20.99 30.76 4.59
C ARG A 192 20.16 30.59 5.86
N ASP A 193 18.94 31.14 5.89
CA ASP A 193 17.95 30.96 6.96
C ASP A 193 17.09 29.70 6.78
N GLY A 194 17.41 28.84 5.81
CA GLY A 194 16.81 27.54 5.62
C GLY A 194 15.52 27.51 4.80
N LYS A 195 15.00 28.65 4.31
CA LYS A 195 13.83 28.64 3.41
C LYS A 195 14.18 27.99 2.07
N PHE A 196 13.36 27.03 1.64
CA PHE A 196 13.50 26.39 0.35
C PHE A 196 13.17 27.37 -0.78
N THR A 197 13.93 27.28 -1.86
CA THR A 197 13.85 28.16 -3.02
C THR A 197 13.58 27.39 -4.31
N GLY A 198 14.08 26.16 -4.41
CA GLY A 198 13.77 25.26 -5.52
C GLY A 198 13.98 23.79 -5.18
N TYR A 199 13.18 22.95 -5.82
CA TYR A 199 13.18 21.50 -5.69
C TYR A 199 13.24 20.86 -7.08
N HIS A 200 14.20 19.98 -7.31
CA HIS A 200 14.31 19.20 -8.53
C HIS A 200 14.52 17.72 -8.17
N HIS A 201 13.64 16.84 -8.62
CA HIS A 201 13.69 15.40 -8.34
C HIS A 201 13.55 14.57 -9.62
N ASP A 202 14.62 13.89 -10.00
CA ASP A 202 14.57 12.85 -11.03
C ASP A 202 14.47 11.48 -10.38
N GLN A 203 13.50 10.67 -10.81
CA GLN A 203 13.33 9.28 -10.40
C GLN A 203 13.50 8.34 -11.61
N TRP A 204 14.19 7.24 -11.37
CA TRP A 204 14.24 6.07 -12.25
C TRP A 204 13.80 4.83 -11.48
N GLU A 205 12.89 4.06 -12.06
CA GLU A 205 12.42 2.79 -11.50
C GLU A 205 12.65 1.64 -12.50
N LEU A 206 13.29 0.56 -12.03
CA LEU A 206 13.58 -0.60 -12.85
C LEU A 206 12.33 -1.48 -12.98
N ASN A 207 12.02 -1.91 -14.20
CA ASN A 207 10.80 -2.64 -14.50
C ASN A 207 11.05 -3.84 -15.43
N GLY A 208 10.12 -4.78 -15.45
CA GLY A 208 10.09 -5.86 -16.44
C GLY A 208 9.68 -5.34 -17.83
N ARG A 209 10.02 -6.08 -18.88
CA ARG A 209 9.64 -5.70 -20.26
C ARG A 209 8.15 -5.76 -20.54
N ALA A 210 7.44 -6.71 -19.93
CA ALA A 210 6.08 -7.08 -20.32
C ALA A 210 4.98 -6.19 -19.70
N ASP A 211 5.26 -5.50 -18.59
CA ASP A 211 4.26 -4.83 -17.78
C ASP A 211 4.45 -3.30 -17.81
N PRO A 212 3.38 -2.51 -18.04
CA PRO A 212 3.45 -1.05 -17.98
C PRO A 212 3.25 -0.46 -16.57
N TYR A 213 3.17 -1.28 -15.52
CA TYR A 213 2.98 -0.80 -14.14
C TYR A 213 4.02 0.25 -13.74
N ILE A 214 3.58 1.40 -13.26
CA ILE A 214 4.42 2.50 -12.78
C ILE A 214 4.18 2.71 -11.29
N ASN A 215 5.27 2.78 -10.53
CA ASN A 215 5.21 3.18 -9.14
C ASN A 215 4.96 4.70 -9.05
N GLY A 216 5.86 5.50 -9.63
CA GLY A 216 5.81 6.97 -9.58
C GLY A 216 6.04 7.52 -8.16
N GLY A 217 5.36 8.59 -7.79
CA GLY A 217 5.39 9.17 -6.44
C GLY A 217 6.10 10.51 -6.31
N VAL A 218 6.76 11.00 -7.36
CA VAL A 218 7.45 12.29 -7.35
C VAL A 218 6.51 13.47 -7.03
N GLU A 219 5.22 13.35 -7.37
CA GLU A 219 4.16 14.27 -7.02
C GLU A 219 3.86 14.33 -5.53
N ASN A 220 4.06 13.22 -4.82
CA ASN A 220 3.84 13.15 -3.37
C ASN A 220 5.02 13.81 -2.65
N ALA A 221 6.26 13.58 -3.09
CA ALA A 221 7.44 14.27 -2.57
C ALA A 221 7.37 15.79 -2.82
N ALA A 222 6.99 16.21 -4.02
CA ALA A 222 6.83 17.63 -4.38
C ALA A 222 5.74 18.35 -3.58
N ALA A 223 4.80 17.63 -2.98
CA ALA A 223 3.75 18.22 -2.16
C ALA A 223 4.19 18.47 -0.70
N MET A 224 5.27 17.86 -0.22
CA MET A 224 5.54 17.74 1.22
C MET A 224 5.87 19.04 1.93
N TYR A 225 6.63 19.93 1.30
CA TYR A 225 7.11 21.18 1.88
C TYR A 225 6.75 22.39 1.03
N ALA A 226 6.96 23.59 1.58
CA ALA A 226 6.86 24.84 0.85
C ALA A 226 7.99 24.96 -0.18
N PHE A 227 7.79 24.39 -1.37
CA PHE A 227 8.70 24.53 -2.52
C PHE A 227 8.18 25.61 -3.48
N PRO A 228 8.79 26.81 -3.53
CA PRO A 228 8.33 27.88 -4.43
C PRO A 228 8.51 27.56 -5.91
N THR A 229 9.47 26.69 -6.23
CA THR A 229 9.68 26.17 -7.58
C THR A 229 9.94 24.66 -7.53
N VAL A 230 9.40 23.94 -8.52
CA VAL A 230 9.43 22.47 -8.59
C VAL A 230 9.69 22.03 -10.03
N MET A 231 10.55 21.03 -10.20
CA MET A 231 10.68 20.23 -11.41
C MET A 231 10.91 18.78 -11.00
N SER A 232 9.91 17.92 -11.15
CA SER A 232 10.09 16.49 -10.84
C SER A 232 9.75 15.61 -12.03
N THR A 233 10.58 14.62 -12.32
CA THR A 233 10.44 13.74 -13.50
C THR A 233 10.51 12.28 -13.10
N GLY A 234 9.51 11.49 -13.48
CA GLY A 234 9.52 10.03 -13.36
C GLY A 234 9.97 9.32 -14.64
N ARG A 235 10.77 8.26 -14.51
CA ARG A 235 11.23 7.42 -15.62
C ARG A 235 11.16 5.94 -15.27
N MET A 236 10.68 5.14 -16.21
CA MET A 236 10.74 3.68 -16.17
C MET A 236 11.94 3.19 -16.97
N VAL A 237 12.68 2.20 -16.45
CA VAL A 237 13.77 1.52 -17.14
C VAL A 237 13.42 0.05 -17.31
N ARG A 238 13.17 -0.39 -18.55
CA ARG A 238 12.78 -1.77 -18.87
C ARG A 238 13.98 -2.70 -18.97
N ALA A 239 13.92 -3.81 -18.24
CA ALA A 239 14.94 -4.83 -18.10
C ALA A 239 14.34 -6.25 -18.18
N ASP A 240 15.18 -7.27 -18.33
CA ASP A 240 14.81 -8.69 -18.43
C ASP A 240 14.48 -9.34 -17.07
N ARG A 241 13.75 -8.62 -16.21
CA ARG A 241 13.32 -9.03 -14.87
C ARG A 241 11.83 -9.39 -14.82
N ASN A 242 11.40 -10.13 -13.80
CA ASN A 242 9.96 -10.27 -13.53
C ASN A 242 9.36 -8.88 -13.24
N PRO A 243 8.11 -8.62 -13.64
CA PRO A 243 7.45 -7.35 -13.34
C PRO A 243 7.37 -7.09 -11.82
N PRO A 244 7.73 -5.88 -11.36
CA PRO A 244 7.48 -5.43 -10.00
C PRO A 244 5.97 -5.25 -9.76
N ILE A 245 5.56 -5.23 -8.48
CA ILE A 245 4.17 -4.96 -8.05
C ILE A 245 4.17 -4.10 -6.78
N PHE A 246 2.99 -3.84 -6.23
CA PHE A 246 2.82 -3.11 -4.98
C PHE A 246 3.58 -3.79 -3.85
N MET A 247 4.42 -3.08 -3.10
CA MET A 247 4.87 -3.42 -1.75
C MET A 247 4.50 -2.27 -0.81
N ARG A 248 4.20 -2.53 0.47
CA ARG A 248 3.69 -1.54 1.44
C ARG A 248 4.27 -0.13 1.23
N SER A 249 3.40 0.84 1.02
CA SER A 249 3.76 2.19 0.57
C SER A 249 4.61 2.17 -0.70
N PRO A 250 4.02 1.79 -1.86
CA PRO A 250 4.77 1.47 -3.06
C PRO A 250 5.66 2.62 -3.50
N ALA A 251 5.05 3.79 -3.70
CA ALA A 251 5.69 4.99 -4.22
C ALA A 251 6.35 5.80 -3.11
N GLU A 252 5.70 5.92 -1.95
CA GLU A 252 6.14 6.81 -0.87
C GLU A 252 7.48 6.39 -0.27
N VAL A 253 7.73 5.08 -0.10
CA VAL A 253 8.97 4.63 0.55
C VAL A 253 10.22 5.12 -0.20
N PRO A 254 10.40 4.87 -1.51
CA PRO A 254 11.57 5.37 -2.23
C PRO A 254 11.66 6.90 -2.32
N VAL A 255 10.55 7.57 -2.66
CA VAL A 255 10.57 9.02 -2.94
C VAL A 255 10.71 9.86 -1.67
N ILE A 256 10.08 9.45 -0.58
CA ILE A 256 10.19 10.15 0.71
C ILE A 256 11.53 9.83 1.37
N PHE A 257 12.07 8.61 1.21
CA PHE A 257 13.46 8.33 1.61
C PHE A 257 14.45 9.29 0.95
N ALA A 258 14.39 9.44 -0.37
CA ALA A 258 15.30 10.33 -1.10
C ALA A 258 15.11 11.80 -0.70
N LEU A 259 13.86 12.25 -0.52
CA LEU A 259 13.54 13.61 -0.07
C LEU A 259 14.07 13.87 1.36
N GLU A 260 13.71 13.03 2.32
CA GLU A 260 14.04 13.26 3.73
C GLU A 260 15.54 13.14 3.99
N SER A 261 16.25 12.28 3.25
CA SER A 261 17.72 12.22 3.28
C SER A 261 18.33 13.53 2.79
N ALA A 262 17.85 14.05 1.65
CA ALA A 262 18.32 15.33 1.10
C ALA A 262 18.03 16.52 2.03
N VAL A 263 16.89 16.51 2.72
CA VAL A 263 16.54 17.53 3.72
C VAL A 263 17.47 17.45 4.93
N ASP A 264 17.77 16.25 5.43
CA ASP A 264 18.68 16.08 6.57
C ASP A 264 20.12 16.50 6.24
N GLU A 265 20.62 16.11 5.06
CA GLU A 265 21.94 16.53 4.58
C GLU A 265 22.03 18.03 4.30
N LEU A 266 20.93 18.65 3.84
CA LEU A 266 20.84 20.10 3.71
C LEU A 266 20.86 20.79 5.09
N ALA A 267 20.22 20.22 6.11
CA ALA A 267 20.27 20.74 7.47
C ALA A 267 21.71 20.77 8.01
N VAL A 268 22.49 19.71 7.75
CA VAL A 268 23.93 19.68 8.09
C VAL A 268 24.70 20.78 7.37
N LYS A 269 24.49 20.98 6.06
CA LYS A 269 25.14 22.06 5.29
C LYS A 269 24.79 23.46 5.79
N LEU A 270 23.57 23.64 6.30
CA LEU A 270 23.10 24.90 6.89
C LEU A 270 23.50 25.07 8.35
N ALA A 271 24.09 24.05 8.98
CA ALA A 271 24.28 23.98 10.43
C ALA A 271 22.98 24.26 11.22
N MET A 272 21.86 23.74 10.71
CA MET A 272 20.52 23.92 11.27
C MET A 272 20.01 22.63 11.90
N ASP A 273 19.18 22.73 12.94
CA ASP A 273 18.48 21.55 13.46
C ASP A 273 17.51 21.01 12.40
N PRO A 274 17.53 19.69 12.12
CA PRO A 274 16.72 19.11 11.06
C PRO A 274 15.19 19.17 11.31
N VAL A 275 14.74 19.29 12.57
CA VAL A 275 13.32 19.53 12.88
C VAL A 275 12.96 20.97 12.53
N GLU A 276 13.82 21.93 12.88
CA GLU A 276 13.57 23.35 12.59
C GLU A 276 13.62 23.67 11.09
N LEU A 277 14.50 23.03 10.32
CA LEU A 277 14.50 23.17 8.86
C LEU A 277 13.16 22.74 8.26
N ARG A 278 12.58 21.64 8.75
CA ARG A 278 11.28 21.13 8.31
C ARG A 278 10.14 22.04 8.76
N ARG A 279 10.23 22.61 9.97
CA ARG A 279 9.26 23.56 10.52
C ARG A 279 9.18 24.85 9.71
N ILE A 280 10.34 25.43 9.38
CA ILE A 280 10.43 26.66 8.59
C ILE A 280 9.84 26.45 7.18
N ASN A 281 9.88 25.22 6.66
CA ASN A 281 9.36 24.86 5.34
C ASN A 281 8.03 24.09 5.38
N ASP A 282 7.32 24.08 6.51
CA ASP A 282 5.97 23.52 6.58
C ASP A 282 4.98 24.35 5.75
N THR A 283 3.85 23.76 5.36
CA THR A 283 2.88 24.44 4.48
C THR A 283 1.44 23.97 4.68
N ASP A 284 0.48 24.88 4.52
CA ASP A 284 -0.96 24.63 4.58
C ASP A 284 -1.60 24.20 3.23
N LYS A 285 -0.81 24.24 2.14
CA LYS A 285 -1.26 23.91 0.79
C LYS A 285 -0.23 23.10 0.01
N ASN A 286 -0.71 22.40 -1.02
CA ASN A 286 0.16 21.86 -2.05
C ASN A 286 0.55 22.99 -3.00
N TRP A 287 1.84 23.30 -3.08
CA TRP A 287 2.34 24.42 -3.90
C TRP A 287 2.20 24.19 -5.40
N VAL A 288 2.31 22.95 -5.87
CA VAL A 288 2.19 22.60 -7.29
C VAL A 288 0.75 22.80 -7.78
N THR A 289 -0.24 22.39 -6.98
CA THR A 289 -1.66 22.46 -7.38
C THR A 289 -2.40 23.67 -6.85
N GLY A 290 -1.84 24.38 -5.86
CA GLY A 290 -2.49 25.44 -5.10
C GLY A 290 -3.57 24.97 -4.12
N LYS A 291 -3.88 23.67 -4.07
CA LYS A 291 -4.98 23.13 -3.25
C LYS A 291 -4.60 23.12 -1.76
N PRO A 292 -5.49 23.55 -0.85
CA PRO A 292 -5.24 23.42 0.59
C PRO A 292 -5.24 21.95 1.02
N TYR A 293 -4.55 21.64 2.10
CA TYR A 293 -4.65 20.33 2.75
C TYR A 293 -6.01 20.15 3.43
N SER A 294 -6.55 18.93 3.45
CA SER A 294 -7.78 18.60 4.21
C SER A 294 -7.59 18.78 5.71
N SER A 295 -6.41 18.39 6.18
CA SER A 295 -5.90 18.52 7.53
C SER A 295 -4.40 18.35 7.46
N ARG A 296 -3.65 19.11 8.27
CA ARG A 296 -2.21 18.93 8.39
C ARG A 296 -1.78 19.20 9.83
N SER A 297 -1.28 18.16 10.47
CA SER A 297 -0.79 18.22 11.86
C SER A 297 0.66 17.73 11.94
N LEU A 298 1.45 17.96 10.89
CA LEU A 298 2.82 17.48 10.80
C LEU A 298 3.69 18.05 11.92
N MET A 299 3.65 19.37 12.14
CA MET A 299 4.44 19.98 13.22
C MET A 299 3.99 19.55 14.61
N ALA A 300 2.70 19.31 14.83
CA ALA A 300 2.23 18.71 16.07
C ALA A 300 2.78 17.29 16.29
N CYS A 301 2.95 16.50 15.21
CA CYS A 301 3.63 15.20 15.29
C CYS A 301 5.11 15.36 15.63
N TYR A 302 5.82 16.32 15.02
CA TYR A 302 7.20 16.61 15.37
C TYR A 302 7.34 17.03 16.83
N ASP A 303 6.47 17.91 17.33
CA ASP A 303 6.50 18.37 18.72
C ASP A 303 6.30 17.20 19.69
N ALA A 304 5.29 16.35 19.44
CA ALA A 304 4.99 15.20 20.27
C ALA A 304 6.11 14.15 20.26
N ALA A 305 6.60 13.77 19.08
CA ALA A 305 7.64 12.75 18.95
C ALA A 305 8.99 13.24 19.46
N SER A 306 9.36 14.50 19.18
CA SER A 306 10.58 15.16 19.68
C SER A 306 10.62 15.20 21.21
N ALA A 307 9.50 15.58 21.84
CA ALA A 307 9.37 15.60 23.30
C ALA A 307 9.50 14.20 23.89
N ALA A 308 8.76 13.21 23.35
CA ALA A 308 8.82 11.82 23.81
C ALA A 308 10.20 11.18 23.60
N PHE A 309 10.88 11.51 22.51
CA PHE A 309 12.23 11.02 22.21
C PHE A 309 13.31 11.71 23.06
N GLY A 310 13.05 12.92 23.55
CA GLY A 310 14.02 13.74 24.28
C GLY A 310 15.04 14.41 23.36
N TRP A 311 14.61 14.84 22.16
CA TRP A 311 15.46 15.39 21.10
C TRP A 311 16.35 16.57 21.55
N LYS A 312 15.90 17.36 22.52
CA LYS A 312 16.67 18.50 23.08
C LYS A 312 18.04 18.10 23.62
N ARG A 313 18.29 16.82 23.92
CA ARG A 313 19.59 16.30 24.37
C ARG A 313 20.55 15.96 23.23
N ARG A 314 20.12 16.08 21.97
CA ARG A 314 20.95 15.80 20.80
C ARG A 314 22.11 16.79 20.73
N ASN A 315 23.32 16.28 20.55
CA ASN A 315 24.41 17.10 20.06
C ASN A 315 24.44 17.00 18.52
N PRO A 316 24.29 18.12 17.79
CA PRO A 316 24.14 18.09 16.34
C PRO A 316 25.42 17.70 15.59
N GLN A 317 26.59 17.76 16.23
CA GLN A 317 27.86 17.40 15.59
C GLN A 317 27.95 15.87 15.37
N PRO A 318 28.13 15.38 14.12
CA PRO A 318 28.31 13.95 13.86
C PRO A 318 29.47 13.35 14.67
N GLY A 319 29.25 12.16 15.26
CA GLY A 319 30.26 11.46 16.06
C GLY A 319 30.48 11.99 17.48
N SER A 320 29.72 13.01 17.91
CA SER A 320 29.84 13.63 19.23
C SER A 320 29.22 12.81 20.38
N MET A 321 28.17 12.04 20.11
CA MET A 321 27.47 11.24 21.11
C MET A 321 28.02 9.81 21.14
N ARG A 322 28.39 9.30 22.32
CA ARG A 322 29.04 8.00 22.50
C ARG A 322 28.62 7.31 23.79
N ASP A 323 28.66 5.98 23.76
CA ASP A 323 28.53 5.08 24.92
C ASP A 323 29.56 3.93 24.76
N GLY A 324 30.72 4.10 25.41
CA GLY A 324 31.87 3.22 25.20
C GLY A 324 32.32 3.17 23.73
N ASP A 325 32.42 1.96 23.18
CA ASP A 325 32.76 1.71 21.77
C ASP A 325 31.60 1.99 20.79
N TRP A 326 30.42 2.40 21.27
CA TRP A 326 29.26 2.69 20.43
C TRP A 326 29.14 4.18 20.11
N LEU A 327 29.10 4.49 18.81
CA LEU A 327 28.69 5.80 18.29
C LEU A 327 27.18 5.89 18.34
N ILE A 328 26.64 6.95 18.96
CA ILE A 328 25.20 7.19 19.03
C ILE A 328 24.83 8.22 17.97
N GLY A 329 23.89 7.85 17.09
CA GLY A 329 23.31 8.73 16.08
C GLY A 329 21.82 8.92 16.35
N TRP A 330 21.34 10.17 16.33
CA TRP A 330 19.92 10.49 16.43
C TRP A 330 19.48 11.17 15.13
N GLY A 331 18.47 10.58 14.48
CA GLY A 331 17.87 11.08 13.24
C GLY A 331 16.36 11.26 13.37
N CYS A 332 15.79 12.05 12.48
CA CYS A 332 14.35 12.23 12.36
C CYS A 332 13.91 12.32 10.89
N ALA A 333 12.67 11.96 10.61
CA ALA A 333 12.09 12.06 9.27
C ALA A 333 10.57 12.24 9.32
N THR A 334 10.04 12.83 8.26
CA THR A 334 8.59 12.93 8.04
C THR A 334 8.06 11.57 7.60
N ALA A 335 7.01 11.11 8.27
CA ALA A 335 6.16 10.03 7.78
C ALA A 335 4.94 10.63 7.07
N THR A 336 4.58 10.09 5.91
CA THR A 336 3.43 10.56 5.15
C THR A 336 2.81 9.44 4.33
N TYR A 337 1.51 9.51 4.09
CA TYR A 337 0.85 8.62 3.15
C TYR A 337 -0.40 9.27 2.54
N PRO A 338 -0.63 9.19 1.21
CA PRO A 338 -1.84 9.70 0.60
C PRO A 338 -3.09 9.06 1.22
N THR A 339 -4.05 9.89 1.61
CA THR A 339 -5.34 9.40 2.10
C THR A 339 -6.26 9.19 0.92
N LEU A 340 -6.60 7.93 0.68
CA LEU A 340 -7.47 7.52 -0.41
C LEU A 340 -8.74 6.87 0.14
N VAL A 341 -9.83 6.98 -0.61
CA VAL A 341 -11.11 6.31 -0.38
C VAL A 341 -11.61 5.73 -1.69
N SER A 342 -12.34 4.63 -1.64
CA SER A 342 -12.91 3.97 -2.82
C SER A 342 -14.41 3.74 -2.60
N PRO A 343 -15.21 3.60 -3.66
CA PRO A 343 -16.55 3.07 -3.51
C PRO A 343 -16.54 1.72 -2.80
N ALA A 344 -17.62 1.42 -2.10
CA ALA A 344 -17.82 0.16 -1.40
C ALA A 344 -19.32 -0.14 -1.24
N VAL A 345 -19.68 -1.41 -1.29
CA VAL A 345 -21.04 -1.87 -1.03
C VAL A 345 -21.02 -2.82 0.15
N ALA A 346 -21.93 -2.64 1.11
CA ALA A 346 -22.10 -3.53 2.24
C ALA A 346 -23.57 -3.90 2.41
N ARG A 347 -23.83 -5.14 2.80
CA ARG A 347 -25.16 -5.59 3.20
C ARG A 347 -25.18 -5.76 4.70
N VAL A 348 -26.19 -5.20 5.36
CA VAL A 348 -26.39 -5.32 6.80
C VAL A 348 -27.76 -5.90 7.06
N ARG A 349 -27.80 -7.02 7.76
CA ARG A 349 -29.03 -7.66 8.23
C ARG A 349 -29.10 -7.58 9.74
N LEU A 350 -30.12 -6.93 10.29
CA LEU A 350 -30.44 -6.88 11.70
C LEU A 350 -31.62 -7.81 11.98
N LEU A 351 -31.45 -8.73 12.93
CA LEU A 351 -32.49 -9.65 13.39
C LEU A 351 -33.29 -9.03 14.55
N ALA A 352 -34.50 -9.52 14.75
CA ALA A 352 -35.37 -9.06 15.84
C ALA A 352 -34.78 -9.34 17.25
N ASP A 353 -33.89 -10.31 17.38
CA ASP A 353 -33.16 -10.60 18.62
C ASP A 353 -32.01 -9.61 18.93
N GLY A 354 -31.79 -8.63 18.05
CA GLY A 354 -30.76 -7.60 18.20
C GLY A 354 -29.39 -8.00 17.66
N SER A 355 -29.21 -9.22 17.13
CA SER A 355 -27.99 -9.62 16.42
C SER A 355 -27.96 -9.06 15.00
N ALA A 356 -26.76 -8.76 14.51
CA ALA A 356 -26.53 -8.22 13.18
C ALA A 356 -25.49 -9.03 12.40
N ARG A 357 -25.67 -9.08 11.09
CA ARG A 357 -24.72 -9.65 10.14
C ARG A 357 -24.33 -8.61 9.11
N VAL A 358 -23.03 -8.40 8.95
CA VAL A 358 -22.43 -7.51 7.95
C VAL A 358 -21.75 -8.35 6.88
N GLU A 359 -22.02 -8.06 5.62
CA GLU A 359 -21.45 -8.77 4.48
C GLU A 359 -20.82 -7.78 3.48
N ILE A 360 -19.53 -7.96 3.20
CA ILE A 360 -18.79 -7.14 2.23
C ILE A 360 -17.55 -7.91 1.75
N ALA A 361 -17.30 -7.99 0.45
CA ALA A 361 -16.12 -8.60 -0.17
C ALA A 361 -14.86 -7.71 -0.05
N ALA A 362 -14.68 -7.06 1.10
CA ALA A 362 -13.41 -6.50 1.53
C ALA A 362 -12.52 -7.62 2.11
N HIS A 363 -11.33 -7.28 2.58
CA HIS A 363 -10.34 -8.27 3.03
C HIS A 363 -9.65 -7.81 4.30
N ASP A 364 -9.49 -8.73 5.24
CA ASP A 364 -8.61 -8.55 6.38
C ASP A 364 -7.29 -9.30 6.15
N VAL A 365 -6.23 -8.55 5.89
CA VAL A 365 -4.89 -9.12 5.65
C VAL A 365 -4.00 -9.04 6.90
N GLY A 366 -4.62 -9.00 8.08
CA GLY A 366 -3.98 -8.72 9.37
C GLY A 366 -4.07 -7.24 9.77
N THR A 367 -4.95 -6.47 9.12
CA THR A 367 -5.18 -5.05 9.42
C THR A 367 -6.20 -4.85 10.56
N GLY A 368 -7.03 -5.85 10.84
CA GLY A 368 -8.14 -5.75 11.79
C GLY A 368 -9.43 -5.22 11.15
N ALA A 369 -9.59 -5.42 9.84
CA ALA A 369 -10.77 -5.00 9.08
C ALA A 369 -12.07 -5.63 9.61
N TYR A 370 -12.04 -6.92 9.99
CA TYR A 370 -13.18 -7.58 10.62
C TYR A 370 -13.64 -6.84 11.88
N THR A 371 -12.68 -6.46 12.74
CA THR A 371 -12.96 -5.80 14.01
C THR A 371 -13.54 -4.40 13.81
N VAL A 372 -12.92 -3.56 12.97
CA VAL A 372 -13.38 -2.17 12.78
C VAL A 372 -14.73 -2.10 12.05
N VAL A 373 -15.02 -3.05 11.16
CA VAL A 373 -16.33 -3.17 10.51
C VAL A 373 -17.40 -3.61 11.50
N ALA A 374 -17.12 -4.58 12.36
CA ALA A 374 -18.03 -4.98 13.43
C ALA A 374 -18.33 -3.81 14.37
N GLN A 375 -17.30 -3.07 14.80
CA GLN A 375 -17.43 -1.89 15.66
C GLN A 375 -18.26 -0.79 15.00
N MET A 376 -18.06 -0.52 13.71
CA MET A 376 -18.87 0.47 12.99
C MET A 376 -20.36 0.08 12.97
N ALA A 377 -20.67 -1.18 12.68
CA ALA A 377 -22.06 -1.64 12.68
C ALA A 377 -22.67 -1.62 14.09
N ALA A 378 -21.92 -2.04 15.10
CA ALA A 378 -22.34 -2.01 16.49
C ALA A 378 -22.67 -0.59 16.97
N ASP A 379 -21.76 0.36 16.72
CA ASP A 379 -21.95 1.77 17.05
C ASP A 379 -23.17 2.35 16.31
N ALA A 380 -23.26 2.12 14.99
CA ALA A 380 -24.31 2.68 14.16
C ALA A 380 -25.70 2.12 14.50
N LEU A 381 -25.79 0.83 14.87
CA LEU A 381 -27.02 0.18 15.28
C LEU A 381 -27.29 0.26 16.79
N SER A 382 -26.37 0.82 17.58
CA SER A 382 -26.44 0.88 19.04
C SER A 382 -26.67 -0.49 19.69
N ILE A 383 -25.85 -1.48 19.28
CA ILE A 383 -25.80 -2.84 19.83
C ILE A 383 -24.40 -3.16 20.32
N LYS A 384 -24.23 -4.27 21.04
CA LYS A 384 -22.91 -4.69 21.50
C LYS A 384 -22.10 -5.29 20.34
N PRO A 385 -20.78 -5.07 20.26
CA PRO A 385 -19.93 -5.65 19.21
C PRO A 385 -20.03 -7.17 19.10
N GLU A 386 -20.24 -7.89 20.21
CA GLU A 386 -20.37 -9.35 20.23
C GLU A 386 -21.66 -9.85 19.55
N GLN A 387 -22.63 -8.95 19.33
CA GLN A 387 -23.86 -9.24 18.59
C GLN A 387 -23.68 -9.06 17.07
N VAL A 388 -22.50 -8.66 16.60
CA VAL A 388 -22.21 -8.43 15.19
C VAL A 388 -21.32 -9.55 14.63
N SER A 389 -21.83 -10.25 13.63
CA SER A 389 -21.04 -11.14 12.78
C SER A 389 -20.66 -10.45 11.48
N VAL A 390 -19.47 -10.74 10.96
CA VAL A 390 -18.94 -10.12 9.74
C VAL A 390 -18.45 -11.19 8.80
N ALA A 391 -18.88 -11.14 7.54
CA ALA A 391 -18.39 -11.99 6.45
C ALA A 391 -17.64 -11.13 5.42
N MET A 392 -16.47 -11.61 5.02
CA MET A 392 -15.57 -10.94 4.07
C MET A 392 -14.92 -11.92 3.10
N GLY A 393 -14.29 -11.40 2.05
CA GLY A 393 -13.42 -12.18 1.19
C GLY A 393 -14.08 -13.19 0.26
N ASP A 394 -15.37 -13.06 -0.04
CA ASP A 394 -16.06 -13.93 -0.99
C ASP A 394 -16.79 -13.11 -2.06
N THR A 395 -16.63 -13.50 -3.32
CA THR A 395 -17.31 -12.89 -4.48
C THR A 395 -18.84 -13.04 -4.50
N LEU A 396 -19.43 -13.85 -3.61
CA LEU A 396 -20.88 -13.88 -3.37
C LEU A 396 -21.36 -12.73 -2.47
N LEU A 397 -20.43 -12.01 -1.84
CA LEU A 397 -20.73 -10.86 -0.99
C LEU A 397 -20.71 -9.56 -1.82
N PRO A 398 -21.38 -8.49 -1.35
CA PRO A 398 -21.35 -7.20 -2.03
C PRO A 398 -19.90 -6.69 -2.17
N PRO A 399 -19.53 -6.08 -3.30
CA PRO A 399 -18.13 -5.78 -3.57
C PRO A 399 -17.55 -4.70 -2.66
N GLY A 400 -16.35 -4.97 -2.15
CA GLY A 400 -15.52 -4.01 -1.43
C GLY A 400 -14.33 -3.54 -2.27
N PRO A 401 -13.59 -2.52 -1.79
CA PRO A 401 -12.37 -2.09 -2.45
C PRO A 401 -11.24 -3.12 -2.30
N VAL A 402 -10.20 -2.96 -3.09
CA VAL A 402 -8.90 -3.62 -2.84
C VAL A 402 -8.41 -3.27 -1.43
N SER A 403 -7.82 -4.26 -0.74
CA SER A 403 -7.03 -4.03 0.48
C SER A 403 -5.67 -3.45 0.11
N GLY A 404 -5.67 -2.18 -0.29
CA GLY A 404 -4.54 -1.41 -0.80
C GLY A 404 -4.80 0.09 -0.69
N GLY A 405 -3.77 0.91 -0.92
CA GLY A 405 -3.90 2.37 -0.80
C GLY A 405 -4.31 2.87 0.59
N SER A 406 -4.27 2.01 1.61
CA SER A 406 -4.77 2.28 2.97
C SER A 406 -6.24 2.75 3.00
N MET A 407 -7.07 2.27 2.06
CA MET A 407 -8.44 2.78 1.82
C MET A 407 -9.55 1.99 2.51
N THR A 408 -9.28 0.74 2.90
CA THR A 408 -10.30 -0.25 3.22
C THR A 408 -11.18 0.18 4.38
N THR A 409 -10.61 0.62 5.49
CA THR A 409 -11.37 1.03 6.68
C THR A 409 -12.31 2.18 6.37
N ALA A 410 -11.81 3.25 5.74
CA ALA A 410 -12.63 4.41 5.41
C ALA A 410 -13.77 4.08 4.44
N SER A 411 -13.52 3.20 3.48
CA SER A 411 -14.49 2.82 2.44
C SER A 411 -15.54 1.85 2.99
N ALA A 412 -15.10 0.74 3.61
CA ALA A 412 -15.97 -0.30 4.15
C ALA A 412 -16.83 0.22 5.30
N CYS A 413 -16.25 0.94 6.27
CA CYS A 413 -17.03 1.49 7.37
C CYS A 413 -18.06 2.53 6.89
N SER A 414 -17.77 3.29 5.83
CA SER A 414 -18.75 4.21 5.23
C SER A 414 -19.94 3.46 4.65
N ALA A 415 -19.70 2.41 3.85
CA ALA A 415 -20.77 1.57 3.30
C ALA A 415 -21.62 0.90 4.38
N VAL A 416 -20.97 0.35 5.41
CA VAL A 416 -21.64 -0.27 6.57
C VAL A 416 -22.50 0.74 7.31
N LYS A 417 -21.96 1.93 7.59
CA LYS A 417 -22.73 3.01 8.22
C LYS A 417 -23.97 3.39 7.42
N THR A 418 -23.84 3.52 6.09
CA THR A 418 -24.97 3.80 5.20
C THR A 418 -26.04 2.70 5.28
N ALA A 419 -25.64 1.43 5.25
CA ALA A 419 -26.56 0.30 5.39
C ALA A 419 -27.29 0.33 6.75
N CYS A 420 -26.55 0.54 7.85
CA CYS A 420 -27.13 0.65 9.19
C CYS A 420 -28.15 1.80 9.31
N GLN A 421 -27.85 2.95 8.69
CA GLN A 421 -28.78 4.09 8.66
C GLN A 421 -30.08 3.75 7.92
N GLN A 422 -30.01 2.99 6.83
CA GLN A 422 -31.19 2.52 6.10
C GLN A 422 -32.00 1.50 6.92
N VAL A 423 -31.32 0.58 7.62
CA VAL A 423 -31.98 -0.37 8.55
C VAL A 423 -32.78 0.39 9.61
N LEU A 424 -32.16 1.38 10.27
CA LEU A 424 -32.80 2.20 11.28
C LEU A 424 -33.97 3.01 10.70
N ALA A 425 -33.80 3.60 9.52
CA ALA A 425 -34.87 4.33 8.84
C ALA A 425 -36.07 3.43 8.52
N ARG A 426 -35.84 2.20 8.05
CA ARG A 426 -36.91 1.23 7.76
C ARG A 426 -37.65 0.77 9.02
N LEU A 427 -36.96 0.68 10.14
CA LEU A 427 -37.56 0.44 11.46
C LEU A 427 -38.17 1.71 12.08
N SER A 428 -38.00 2.87 11.45
CA SER A 428 -38.37 4.19 12.01
C SER A 428 -37.74 4.44 13.39
N LEU A 429 -36.49 4.00 13.56
CA LEU A 429 -35.72 4.15 14.79
C LEU A 429 -34.67 5.25 14.63
N PRO A 430 -34.42 6.06 15.68
CA PRO A 430 -33.28 6.96 15.71
C PRO A 430 -31.97 6.18 15.96
N ALA A 431 -30.84 6.83 15.72
CA ALA A 431 -29.57 6.37 16.27
C ALA A 431 -29.63 6.41 17.81
N GLY A 432 -29.11 5.39 18.49
CA GLY A 432 -29.21 5.28 19.95
C GLY A 432 -30.43 4.52 20.47
N ALA A 433 -31.29 3.99 19.58
CA ALA A 433 -32.50 3.28 19.97
C ALA A 433 -32.22 2.09 20.93
N THR A 434 -32.97 2.05 22.01
CA THR A 434 -32.88 1.03 23.05
C THR A 434 -33.33 -0.34 22.53
N PRO A 435 -32.94 -1.44 23.20
CA PRO A 435 -33.44 -2.78 22.87
C PRO A 435 -34.97 -2.89 22.89
N ALA A 436 -35.64 -2.18 23.81
CA ALA A 436 -37.10 -2.17 23.92
C ALA A 436 -37.77 -1.47 22.73
N GLU A 437 -37.29 -0.29 22.34
CA GLU A 437 -37.79 0.43 21.16
C GLU A 437 -37.60 -0.40 19.88
N ARG A 438 -36.46 -1.08 19.77
CA ARG A 438 -36.18 -1.98 18.64
C ARG A 438 -37.13 -3.17 18.60
N THR A 439 -37.35 -3.83 19.72
CA THR A 439 -38.29 -4.96 19.83
C THR A 439 -39.70 -4.51 19.40
N ALA A 440 -40.16 -3.37 19.93
CA ALA A 440 -41.45 -2.79 19.57
C ALA A 440 -41.54 -2.44 18.07
N ALA A 441 -40.46 -1.95 17.44
CA ALA A 441 -40.43 -1.68 16.01
C ALA A 441 -40.57 -2.95 15.15
N PHE A 442 -39.86 -4.03 15.51
CA PHE A 442 -39.98 -5.32 14.83
C PHE A 442 -41.38 -5.94 14.99
N GLU A 443 -41.95 -5.88 16.19
CA GLU A 443 -43.32 -6.35 16.47
C GLU A 443 -44.36 -5.56 15.67
N LYS A 444 -44.25 -4.22 15.67
CA LYS A 444 -45.15 -3.32 14.94
C LYS A 444 -45.14 -3.61 13.43
N LEU A 445 -43.96 -3.85 12.86
CA LEU A 445 -43.80 -4.14 11.43
C LEU A 445 -44.01 -5.63 11.09
N LYS A 446 -44.14 -6.51 12.09
CA LYS A 446 -44.24 -7.97 11.95
C LYS A 446 -43.09 -8.56 11.12
N LEU A 447 -41.87 -8.07 11.36
CA LEU A 447 -40.65 -8.52 10.68
C LEU A 447 -39.79 -9.35 11.64
N GLY A 448 -39.17 -10.42 11.14
CA GLY A 448 -38.13 -11.16 11.87
C GLY A 448 -36.71 -10.63 11.63
N ALA A 449 -36.52 -9.86 10.55
CA ALA A 449 -35.26 -9.26 10.17
C ALA A 449 -35.49 -8.06 9.24
N VAL A 450 -34.55 -7.12 9.25
CA VAL A 450 -34.42 -6.07 8.24
C VAL A 450 -33.05 -6.19 7.61
N GLU A 451 -33.00 -6.21 6.28
CA GLU A 451 -31.76 -6.26 5.50
C GLU A 451 -31.73 -5.08 4.53
N GLU A 452 -30.61 -4.36 4.52
CA GLU A 452 -30.39 -3.21 3.64
C GLU A 452 -28.99 -3.23 3.03
N ILE A 453 -28.86 -2.56 1.88
CA ILE A 453 -27.61 -2.45 1.12
C ILE A 453 -27.12 -1.00 1.13
N GLY A 454 -26.03 -0.76 1.84
CA GLY A 454 -25.33 0.52 1.82
C GLY A 454 -24.38 0.60 0.64
N ASN A 455 -24.62 1.54 -0.26
CA ASN A 455 -23.72 1.90 -1.34
C ASN A 455 -23.02 3.22 -1.01
N PHE A 456 -21.71 3.15 -0.73
CA PHE A 456 -20.89 4.33 -0.53
C PHE A 456 -20.13 4.65 -1.81
N VAL A 457 -20.27 5.89 -2.28
CA VAL A 457 -19.51 6.44 -3.40
C VAL A 457 -18.86 7.75 -2.93
N PRO A 458 -17.52 7.84 -2.90
CA PRO A 458 -16.84 9.10 -2.60
C PRO A 458 -17.28 10.20 -3.57
N GLN A 459 -17.40 11.44 -3.10
CA GLN A 459 -17.79 12.60 -3.94
C GLN A 459 -16.81 12.84 -5.11
N THR A 460 -15.58 12.39 -4.96
CA THR A 460 -14.49 12.51 -5.92
C THR A 460 -14.46 11.35 -6.94
N SER A 461 -15.35 10.36 -6.81
CA SER A 461 -15.46 9.22 -7.72
C SER A 461 -16.49 9.47 -8.83
N GLY A 462 -16.30 8.83 -9.99
CA GLY A 462 -17.26 8.88 -11.10
C GLY A 462 -18.56 8.12 -10.81
N SER A 463 -19.64 8.45 -11.55
CA SER A 463 -20.97 7.85 -11.38
C SER A 463 -21.05 6.35 -11.67
N GLN A 464 -20.12 5.79 -12.45
CA GLN A 464 -20.05 4.37 -12.79
C GLN A 464 -19.15 3.56 -11.84
N SER A 465 -18.61 4.18 -10.79
CA SER A 465 -17.57 3.59 -9.94
C SER A 465 -18.05 2.36 -9.15
N THR A 466 -19.30 2.34 -8.68
CA THR A 466 -19.90 1.12 -8.08
C THR A 466 -20.01 -0.02 -9.09
N ALA A 467 -20.43 0.26 -10.33
CA ALA A 467 -20.52 -0.76 -11.38
C ALA A 467 -19.13 -1.31 -11.76
N GLY A 468 -18.10 -0.46 -11.71
CA GLY A 468 -16.70 -0.85 -11.86
C GLY A 468 -16.28 -1.92 -10.86
N LEU A 469 -16.68 -1.82 -9.59
CA LEU A 469 -16.33 -2.80 -8.57
C LEU A 469 -16.81 -4.22 -8.91
N TYR A 470 -18.05 -4.36 -9.38
CA TYR A 470 -18.60 -5.65 -9.83
C TYR A 470 -17.85 -6.24 -11.02
N LYS A 471 -17.23 -5.38 -11.84
CA LYS A 471 -16.37 -5.77 -12.98
C LYS A 471 -14.90 -5.96 -12.59
N GLY A 472 -14.57 -5.93 -11.29
CA GLY A 472 -13.20 -6.10 -10.81
C GLY A 472 -12.31 -4.86 -10.98
N SER A 473 -12.90 -3.66 -11.09
CA SER A 473 -12.17 -2.39 -11.08
C SER A 473 -12.42 -1.63 -9.77
N ALA A 474 -11.34 -1.31 -9.05
CA ALA A 474 -11.40 -0.52 -7.83
C ALA A 474 -10.43 0.66 -7.93
N GLU A 475 -10.98 1.87 -8.05
CA GLU A 475 -10.21 3.12 -8.13
C GLU A 475 -10.30 3.89 -6.82
N GLY A 476 -9.14 4.18 -6.24
CA GLY A 476 -9.01 5.09 -5.11
C GLY A 476 -9.07 6.55 -5.54
N SER A 477 -9.81 7.36 -4.80
CA SER A 477 -9.86 8.81 -4.95
C SER A 477 -9.31 9.51 -3.70
N GLY A 478 -8.55 10.60 -3.89
CA GLY A 478 -7.92 11.35 -2.82
C GLY A 478 -6.43 11.64 -3.07
N GLY A 479 -5.63 11.79 -2.02
CA GLY A 479 -4.20 12.06 -2.16
C GLY A 479 -3.91 13.40 -2.86
N THR A 480 -3.00 13.37 -3.83
CA THR A 480 -2.69 14.44 -4.78
C THR A 480 -3.53 14.39 -6.06
N ASN A 481 -4.46 13.44 -6.18
CA ASN A 481 -5.18 13.18 -7.43
C ASN A 481 -5.88 14.46 -7.95
N PRO A 482 -5.61 14.87 -9.21
CA PRO A 482 -6.22 16.06 -9.79
C PRO A 482 -7.73 15.92 -10.01
N GLY A 483 -8.26 14.70 -10.12
CA GLY A 483 -9.68 14.40 -10.33
C GLY A 483 -10.58 14.81 -9.16
N ASN A 484 -11.18 16.00 -9.28
CA ASN A 484 -12.29 16.51 -8.45
C ASN A 484 -12.10 16.67 -6.94
N ALA A 485 -10.93 16.37 -6.36
CA ALA A 485 -10.69 16.71 -4.96
C ALA A 485 -10.38 18.21 -4.81
N ALA A 486 -11.22 18.97 -4.10
CA ALA A 486 -10.97 20.36 -3.73
C ALA A 486 -9.78 20.53 -2.76
N LYS A 487 -9.28 19.43 -2.19
CA LYS A 487 -8.23 19.41 -1.18
C LYS A 487 -7.18 18.34 -1.47
N THR A 488 -5.96 18.57 -1.01
CA THR A 488 -4.91 17.55 -0.94
C THR A 488 -5.06 16.76 0.36
N MET A 489 -5.02 15.43 0.32
CA MET A 489 -5.35 14.59 1.49
C MET A 489 -4.23 13.62 1.84
N PHE A 490 -3.65 13.75 3.02
CA PHE A 490 -2.58 12.90 3.52
C PHE A 490 -2.77 12.61 5.01
N ALA A 491 -2.31 11.43 5.42
CA ALA A 491 -1.91 11.18 6.80
C ALA A 491 -0.46 11.65 6.97
N PHE A 492 -0.14 12.17 8.15
CA PHE A 492 1.18 12.67 8.48
C PHE A 492 1.73 12.01 9.74
N GLY A 493 3.04 12.09 9.93
CA GLY A 493 3.72 11.70 11.16
C GLY A 493 5.15 12.20 11.19
N ALA A 494 5.79 12.01 12.34
CA ALA A 494 7.20 12.28 12.53
C ALA A 494 7.81 11.11 13.29
N GLU A 495 8.92 10.60 12.77
CA GLU A 495 9.66 9.49 13.36
C GLU A 495 11.03 9.96 13.82
N PHE A 496 11.48 9.45 14.96
CA PHE A 496 12.75 9.73 15.59
C PHE A 496 13.44 8.41 15.96
N VAL A 497 14.70 8.26 15.57
CA VAL A 497 15.44 7.01 15.70
C VAL A 497 16.76 7.26 16.41
N GLU A 498 17.06 6.42 17.41
CA GLU A 498 18.42 6.25 17.93
C GLU A 498 19.03 5.04 17.23
N VAL A 499 20.19 5.26 16.61
CA VAL A 499 21.06 4.19 16.11
C VAL A 499 22.33 4.15 16.94
N ARG A 500 22.84 2.94 17.17
CA ARG A 500 24.14 2.68 17.78
C ARG A 500 25.01 1.96 16.78
N VAL A 501 26.16 2.53 16.45
CA VAL A 501 27.13 1.96 15.52
C VAL A 501 28.39 1.59 16.27
N HIS A 502 28.75 0.31 16.30
CA HIS A 502 29.96 -0.14 16.98
C HIS A 502 31.19 0.39 16.22
N ALA A 503 32.08 1.11 16.91
CA ALA A 503 33.20 1.82 16.28
C ALA A 503 34.18 0.88 15.55
N ARG A 504 34.34 -0.36 16.04
CA ARG A 504 35.21 -1.38 15.46
C ARG A 504 34.53 -2.28 14.41
N THR A 505 33.42 -2.95 14.77
CA THR A 505 32.74 -3.92 13.90
C THR A 505 31.78 -3.29 12.89
N ARG A 506 31.41 -2.02 13.07
CA ARG A 506 30.38 -1.31 12.29
C ARG A 506 28.99 -1.92 12.39
N GLU A 507 28.77 -2.80 13.36
CA GLU A 507 27.46 -3.32 13.70
C GLU A 507 26.50 -2.18 14.04
N ILE A 508 25.29 -2.21 13.47
CA ILE A 508 24.25 -1.21 13.69
C ILE A 508 23.13 -1.83 14.53
N ARG A 509 22.72 -1.12 15.58
CA ARG A 509 21.57 -1.46 16.42
C ARG A 509 20.61 -0.29 16.52
N VAL A 510 19.32 -0.59 16.58
CA VAL A 510 18.25 0.41 16.75
C VAL A 510 17.59 0.19 18.11
N PRO A 511 18.18 0.69 19.21
CA PRO A 511 17.63 0.50 20.55
C PRO A 511 16.29 1.21 20.76
N ARG A 512 15.99 2.24 19.96
CA ARG A 512 14.81 3.09 20.17
C ARG A 512 14.34 3.76 18.90
N ILE A 513 13.04 3.68 18.67
CA ILE A 513 12.30 4.41 17.65
C ILE A 513 11.03 4.98 18.30
N VAL A 514 10.71 6.24 17.99
CA VAL A 514 9.51 6.93 18.48
C VAL A 514 8.82 7.56 17.29
N GLY A 515 7.52 7.31 17.14
CA GLY A 515 6.70 7.91 16.11
C GLY A 515 5.45 8.58 16.70
N ALA A 516 5.08 9.73 16.16
CA ALA A 516 3.78 10.35 16.38
C ALA A 516 3.08 10.54 15.04
N PHE A 517 1.79 10.22 14.98
CA PHE A 517 1.06 10.09 13.71
C PHE A 517 -0.31 10.75 13.77
N ALA A 518 -0.59 11.60 12.78
CA ALA A 518 -1.88 12.19 12.49
C ALA A 518 -2.54 11.42 11.33
N ALA A 519 -3.24 10.33 11.66
CA ALA A 519 -3.92 9.44 10.72
C ALA A 519 -5.45 9.67 10.66
N GLY A 520 -5.92 10.86 11.03
CA GLY A 520 -7.35 11.19 11.10
C GLY A 520 -8.05 10.53 12.29
N ARG A 521 -9.32 10.14 12.10
CA ARG A 521 -10.10 9.46 13.15
C ARG A 521 -9.61 8.01 13.30
N ILE A 522 -9.02 7.71 14.46
CA ILE A 522 -8.63 6.34 14.81
C ILE A 522 -9.88 5.55 15.20
N MET A 523 -10.22 4.54 14.38
CA MET A 523 -11.37 3.67 14.62
C MET A 523 -11.14 2.68 15.77
N ASN A 524 -9.92 2.14 15.86
CA ASN A 524 -9.54 1.21 16.91
C ASN A 524 -8.06 1.43 17.28
N PRO A 525 -7.77 1.96 18.48
CA PRO A 525 -6.41 2.29 18.89
C PRO A 525 -5.42 1.12 18.85
N ARG A 526 -5.88 -0.10 19.18
CA ARG A 526 -5.01 -1.28 19.22
C ARG A 526 -4.56 -1.71 17.82
N THR A 527 -5.48 -1.76 16.86
CA THR A 527 -5.15 -2.11 15.47
C THR A 527 -4.30 -1.02 14.81
N ALA A 528 -4.63 0.26 15.03
CA ALA A 528 -3.84 1.38 14.54
C ALA A 528 -2.41 1.37 15.10
N HIS A 529 -2.25 1.18 16.42
CA HIS A 529 -0.94 1.04 17.06
C HIS A 529 -0.14 -0.13 16.46
N SER A 530 -0.78 -1.28 16.24
CA SER A 530 -0.12 -2.46 15.65
C SER A 530 0.32 -2.21 14.20
N GLN A 531 -0.49 -1.50 13.40
CA GLN A 531 -0.15 -1.13 12.03
C GLN A 531 1.04 -0.16 11.97
N LEU A 532 1.08 0.84 12.86
CA LEU A 532 2.17 1.81 12.96
C LEU A 532 3.47 1.13 13.42
N MET A 533 3.40 0.31 14.48
CA MET A 533 4.55 -0.48 14.95
C MET A 533 5.08 -1.42 13.86
N GLY A 534 4.19 -2.15 13.17
CA GLY A 534 4.61 -3.02 12.07
C GLY A 534 5.23 -2.25 10.91
N GLY A 535 4.79 -1.02 10.65
CA GLY A 535 5.41 -0.13 9.65
C GLY A 535 6.82 0.29 10.05
N MET A 536 7.00 0.76 11.29
CA MET A 536 8.31 1.16 11.81
C MET A 536 9.30 -0.02 11.87
N ILE A 537 8.87 -1.19 12.31
CA ILE A 537 9.71 -2.41 12.32
C ILE A 537 10.16 -2.76 10.91
N TRP A 538 9.25 -2.71 9.94
CA TRP A 538 9.60 -2.99 8.55
C TRP A 538 10.51 -1.91 7.96
N GLY A 539 10.34 -0.64 8.34
CA GLY A 539 11.25 0.43 7.98
C GLY A 539 12.69 0.17 8.43
N ILE A 540 12.88 -0.39 9.64
CA ILE A 540 14.19 -0.81 10.13
C ILE A 540 14.77 -1.94 9.26
N GLY A 541 13.95 -2.95 8.92
CA GLY A 541 14.34 -4.04 8.02
C GLY A 541 14.77 -3.52 6.66
N SER A 542 13.97 -2.63 6.06
CA SER A 542 14.26 -1.95 4.80
C SER A 542 15.57 -1.17 4.83
N ALA A 543 15.87 -0.46 5.93
CA ALA A 543 17.05 0.39 6.03
C ALA A 543 18.34 -0.40 6.25
N LEU A 544 18.29 -1.53 6.98
CA LEU A 544 19.50 -2.22 7.46
C LEU A 544 19.75 -3.60 6.85
N HIS A 545 18.71 -4.26 6.29
CA HIS A 545 18.78 -5.69 5.99
C HIS A 545 18.19 -6.09 4.64
N GLU A 546 17.04 -5.54 4.26
CA GLU A 546 16.28 -6.03 3.11
C GLU A 546 16.85 -5.51 1.77
N HIS A 547 17.64 -6.35 1.12
CA HIS A 547 17.97 -6.24 -0.29
C HIS A 547 17.89 -7.62 -0.95
N THR A 548 17.37 -7.68 -2.18
CA THR A 548 17.46 -8.89 -3.00
C THR A 548 18.65 -8.75 -3.93
N GLU A 549 19.58 -9.69 -3.84
CA GLU A 549 20.73 -9.74 -4.73
C GLU A 549 20.32 -10.21 -6.12
N ILE A 550 21.10 -9.83 -7.14
CA ILE A 550 20.85 -10.24 -8.51
C ILE A 550 22.15 -10.65 -9.18
N ASP A 551 22.19 -11.85 -9.76
CA ASP A 551 23.26 -12.22 -10.69
C ASP A 551 23.03 -11.50 -12.01
N LYS A 552 23.85 -10.49 -12.27
CA LYS A 552 23.76 -9.65 -13.49
C LYS A 552 24.01 -10.43 -14.79
N ARG A 553 24.62 -11.62 -14.74
CA ARG A 553 24.91 -12.45 -15.91
C ARG A 553 23.67 -13.23 -16.38
N GLU A 554 22.78 -13.55 -15.44
CA GLU A 554 21.58 -14.36 -15.66
C GLU A 554 20.28 -13.58 -15.45
N ALA A 555 20.35 -12.37 -14.87
CA ALA A 555 19.20 -11.61 -14.37
C ALA A 555 18.32 -12.41 -13.39
N ARG A 556 18.98 -13.14 -12.48
CA ARG A 556 18.38 -14.07 -11.51
C ARG A 556 18.55 -13.58 -10.08
N TYR A 557 17.53 -13.78 -9.23
CA TYR A 557 17.57 -13.54 -7.79
C TYR A 557 18.23 -14.66 -7.00
#